data_AF-A0A7V2LLT2-F1
#
_entry.id   AF-A0A7V2LLT2-F1
#
_cell.length_a   1.000
_cell.length_b   1.000
_cell.length_c   1.000
_cell.angle_alpha   90.00
_cell.angle_beta   90.00
_cell.angle_gamma   90.00
#
_symmetry.space_group_name_H-M   'P 1'
#
loop_
_entity.id
_entity.type
_entity.pdbx_description
1 polymer ?
#
loop_
_entity_poly.entity_id
_entity_poly.type
_entity_poly.pdbx_seq_one_letter_code
_entity_poly.pdbx_strand_id
1 'polypeptide(L)'
;MSNLVLHLTSPQRLWLLGLLILWAMLLFGGFAFGSDPEKRYRRMPVWTRMASSATLVLAAWSWWLFVQHTGAGNYALLIAVGMSFGFLGDLAMAKLLPIRNRVAGGIASFGIGHLFYIAALVGFGNLVGLDDAGARWGSVAVWWLLGLVGWWLIVYRGQDATPLHWAAL
;
A
#
# COMPACT_ATOMS: atom_id res chain seq x y z
N MET A 1 30.07 -6.19 -9.57
CA MET A 1 28.64 -6.13 -9.19
C MET A 1 28.20 -4.67 -9.03
N SER A 2 28.36 -3.83 -10.06
CA SER A 2 28.29 -2.36 -9.93
C SER A 2 27.39 -1.64 -10.94
N ASN A 3 26.51 -2.35 -11.68
CA ASN A 3 25.61 -1.74 -12.67
C ASN A 3 24.16 -2.24 -12.59
N LEU A 4 23.69 -2.67 -11.41
CA LEU A 4 22.27 -3.02 -11.17
C LEU A 4 21.49 -1.86 -10.53
N VAL A 5 22.08 -0.67 -10.51
CA VAL A 5 21.59 0.50 -9.77
C VAL A 5 20.82 1.41 -10.70
N LEU A 6 19.49 1.31 -10.66
CA LEU A 6 18.51 2.36 -10.91
C LEU A 6 19.09 3.66 -11.52
N HIS A 7 19.33 3.69 -12.83
CA HIS A 7 19.71 4.92 -13.53
C HIS A 7 18.46 5.76 -13.80
N LEU A 8 17.88 6.32 -12.73
CA LEU A 8 16.89 7.38 -12.86
C LEU A 8 17.61 8.67 -13.23
N THR A 9 17.13 9.33 -14.28
CA THR A 9 17.60 10.67 -14.63
C THR A 9 17.23 11.67 -13.53
N SER A 10 17.97 12.78 -13.39
CA SER A 10 17.65 13.81 -12.40
C SER A 10 16.20 14.30 -12.49
N PRO A 11 15.62 14.53 -13.69
CA PRO A 11 14.20 14.87 -13.82
C PRO A 11 13.25 13.78 -13.30
N GLN A 12 13.51 12.50 -13.61
CA GLN A 12 12.69 11.38 -13.12
C GLN A 12 12.72 11.26 -11.59
N ARG A 13 13.89 11.46 -11.00
CA ARG A 13 14.05 11.46 -9.54
C ARG A 13 13.28 12.61 -8.89
N LEU A 14 13.41 13.83 -9.43
CA LEU A 14 12.68 15.00 -8.94
C LEU A 14 11.17 14.83 -9.07
N TRP A 15 10.70 14.22 -10.17
CA TRP A 15 9.30 13.89 -10.37
C TRP A 15 8.77 12.94 -9.27
N LEU A 16 9.46 11.83 -9.03
CA LEU A 16 9.06 10.87 -7.99
C LEU A 16 9.10 11.48 -6.59
N LEU A 17 10.13 12.26 -6.27
CA LEU A 17 10.21 12.99 -5.00
C LEU A 17 9.09 14.01 -4.87
N GLY A 18 8.78 14.74 -5.94
CA GLY A 18 7.66 15.69 -5.98
C GLY A 18 6.32 15.00 -5.70
N LEU A 19 6.08 13.84 -6.31
CA LEU A 19 4.88 13.04 -6.03
C LEU A 19 4.84 12.53 -4.59
N LEU A 20 5.97 12.10 -4.02
CA LEU A 20 6.02 11.67 -2.61
C LEU A 20 5.77 12.83 -1.64
N ILE A 21 6.33 14.01 -1.91
CA ILE A 21 6.09 15.22 -1.12
C ILE A 21 4.62 15.63 -1.24
N LEU A 22 4.05 15.62 -2.45
CA LEU A 22 2.63 15.90 -2.69
C LEU A 22 1.74 14.92 -1.93
N TRP A 23 2.04 13.62 -2.00
CA TRP A 23 1.34 12.59 -1.24
C TRP A 23 1.37 12.88 0.26
N ALA A 24 2.54 13.20 0.81
CA ALA A 24 2.70 13.51 2.23
C ALA A 24 1.92 14.77 2.62
N MET A 25 1.98 15.82 1.81
CA MET A 25 1.19 17.04 2.03
C MET A 25 -0.31 16.76 2.02
N LEU A 26 -0.80 15.94 1.09
CA LEU A 26 -2.22 15.56 1.02
C LEU A 26 -2.63 14.71 2.23
N LEU A 27 -1.77 13.80 2.68
CA LEU A 27 -2.02 12.92 3.82
C LEU A 27 -2.04 13.71 5.14
N PHE A 28 -0.94 14.40 5.45
CA PHE A 28 -0.79 15.14 6.70
C PHE A 28 -1.63 16.41 6.72
N GLY A 29 -1.72 17.13 5.59
CA GLY A 29 -2.60 18.28 5.46
C GLY A 29 -4.07 17.89 5.59
N GLY A 30 -4.49 16.80 4.94
CA GLY A 30 -5.85 16.27 5.08
C GLY A 30 -6.20 15.90 6.52
N PHE A 31 -5.23 15.40 7.29
CA PHE A 31 -5.40 15.07 8.70
C PHE A 31 -5.40 16.30 9.63
N ALA A 32 -4.51 17.28 9.38
CA ALA A 32 -4.39 18.49 10.18
C ALA A 32 -5.60 19.43 10.00
N PHE A 33 -6.11 19.56 8.77
CA PHE A 33 -7.19 20.49 8.44
C PHE A 33 -8.58 19.83 8.34
N GLY A 34 -8.68 18.51 8.44
CA GLY A 34 -9.94 17.77 8.32
C GLY A 34 -10.83 17.78 9.57
N SER A 35 -10.73 18.83 10.38
CA SER A 35 -11.48 18.99 11.62
C SER A 35 -12.93 19.40 11.31
N ASP A 36 -13.79 18.43 10.99
CA ASP A 36 -15.24 18.62 11.03
C ASP A 36 -15.71 18.36 12.49
N PRO A 37 -16.08 19.39 13.27
CA PRO A 37 -16.41 19.26 14.69
C PRO A 37 -17.59 18.32 14.95
N GLU A 38 -18.47 18.14 13.96
CA GLU A 38 -19.65 17.28 14.05
C GLU A 38 -19.36 15.80 13.73
N LYS A 39 -18.22 15.48 13.11
CA LYS A 39 -17.84 14.11 12.73
C LYS A 39 -16.55 13.69 13.43
N ARG A 40 -16.66 13.48 14.74
CA ARG A 40 -15.57 13.12 15.68
C ARG A 40 -14.66 11.95 15.23
N TYR A 41 -15.12 11.10 14.31
CA TYR A 41 -14.41 9.93 13.79
C TYR A 41 -13.90 10.06 12.35
N ARG A 42 -14.14 11.18 11.65
CA ARG A 42 -13.82 11.36 10.23
C ARG A 42 -12.89 12.57 10.02
N ARG A 43 -11.68 12.46 10.57
CA ARG A 43 -10.65 13.53 10.58
C ARG A 43 -10.02 13.86 9.22
N MET A 44 -10.35 13.13 8.15
CA MET A 44 -9.77 13.37 6.84
C MET A 44 -10.88 13.45 5.78
N PRO A 45 -10.94 14.54 4.99
CA PRO A 45 -11.86 14.65 3.86
C PRO A 45 -11.66 13.50 2.87
N VAL A 46 -12.75 13.01 2.28
CA VAL A 46 -12.68 11.89 1.32
C VAL A 46 -11.79 12.24 0.13
N TRP A 47 -11.88 13.48 -0.37
CA TRP A 47 -11.11 13.91 -1.54
C TRP A 47 -9.60 13.96 -1.28
N THR A 48 -9.13 14.45 -0.12
CA THR A 48 -7.70 14.48 0.21
C THR A 48 -7.16 13.07 0.37
N ARG A 49 -7.94 12.16 0.96
CA ARG A 49 -7.57 10.74 1.09
C ARG A 49 -7.45 10.06 -0.28
N MET A 50 -8.42 10.27 -1.17
CA MET A 50 -8.39 9.69 -2.52
C MET A 50 -7.27 10.30 -3.37
N ALA A 51 -7.05 11.61 -3.28
CA ALA A 51 -5.96 12.30 -3.99
C ALA A 51 -4.59 11.81 -3.51
N SER A 52 -4.43 11.62 -2.20
CA SER A 52 -3.22 11.03 -1.61
C SER A 52 -2.98 9.62 -2.19
N SER A 53 -3.97 8.72 -2.11
CA SER A 53 -3.85 7.35 -2.64
C SER A 53 -3.59 7.31 -4.15
N ALA A 54 -4.29 8.14 -4.93
CA ALA A 54 -4.04 8.28 -6.37
C ALA A 54 -2.63 8.78 -6.69
N THR A 55 -2.08 9.67 -5.87
CA THR A 55 -0.70 10.17 -6.03
C THR A 55 0.33 9.03 -5.87
N LEU A 56 0.11 8.09 -4.94
CA LEU A 56 0.97 6.90 -4.81
C LEU A 56 0.86 5.97 -6.01
N VAL A 57 -0.35 5.76 -6.54
CA VAL A 57 -0.54 4.98 -7.77
C VAL A 57 0.22 5.62 -8.94
N LEU A 58 0.10 6.94 -9.11
CA LEU A 58 0.85 7.67 -10.15
C LEU A 58 2.36 7.56 -9.95
N ALA A 59 2.85 7.65 -8.71
CA ALA A 59 4.27 7.48 -8.40
C ALA A 59 4.75 6.07 -8.76
N ALA A 60 3.99 5.03 -8.41
CA ALA A 60 4.35 3.64 -8.68
C ALA A 60 4.35 3.32 -10.18
N TRP A 61 3.34 3.76 -10.93
CA TRP A 61 3.32 3.59 -12.39
C TRP A 61 4.40 4.42 -13.09
N SER A 62 4.66 5.65 -12.63
CA SER A 62 5.76 6.48 -13.15
C SER A 62 7.10 5.77 -12.96
N TRP A 63 7.32 5.20 -11.77
CA TRP A 63 8.55 4.47 -11.48
C TRP A 63 8.69 3.23 -12.36
N TRP A 64 7.63 2.44 -12.52
CA TRP A 64 7.63 1.30 -13.44
C TRP A 64 8.01 1.72 -14.86
N LEU A 65 7.38 2.76 -15.41
CA LEU A 65 7.71 3.27 -16.75
C LEU A 65 9.19 3.66 -16.89
N PHE A 66 9.80 4.21 -15.84
CA PHE A 66 11.21 4.59 -15.86
C PHE A 66 12.17 3.41 -15.77
N VAL A 67 11.76 2.30 -15.17
CA VAL A 67 12.62 1.15 -14.88
C VAL A 67 12.23 -0.13 -15.61
N GLN A 68 11.19 -0.11 -16.45
CA GLN A 68 10.63 -1.29 -17.12
C GLN A 68 11.64 -2.08 -17.97
N HIS A 69 12.68 -1.41 -18.48
CA HIS A 69 13.74 -2.03 -19.29
C HIS A 69 14.97 -2.45 -18.46
N THR A 70 14.89 -2.37 -17.14
CA THR A 70 15.97 -2.74 -16.21
C THR A 70 15.62 -4.02 -15.45
N GLY A 71 16.58 -4.60 -14.73
CA GLY A 71 16.33 -5.74 -13.83
C GLY A 71 15.30 -5.45 -12.73
N ALA A 72 14.98 -4.18 -12.46
CA ALA A 72 13.94 -3.76 -11.52
C ALA A 72 12.54 -3.62 -12.13
N GLY A 73 12.36 -3.84 -13.45
CA GLY A 73 11.10 -3.60 -14.14
C GLY A 73 9.94 -4.46 -13.62
N ASN A 74 10.15 -5.78 -13.47
CA ASN A 74 9.14 -6.68 -12.93
C ASN A 74 8.78 -6.35 -11.48
N TYR A 75 9.78 -5.96 -10.68
CA TYR A 75 9.58 -5.53 -9.30
C TYR A 75 8.68 -4.29 -9.24
N ALA A 76 9.02 -3.25 -10.01
CA ALA A 76 8.24 -2.02 -10.06
C ALA A 76 6.82 -2.24 -10.60
N LEU A 77 6.62 -3.16 -11.55
CA LEU A 77 5.29 -3.52 -12.05
C LEU A 77 4.40 -4.10 -10.95
N LEU A 78 4.92 -5.07 -10.19
CA LEU A 78 4.19 -5.69 -9.09
C LEU A 78 3.82 -4.66 -8.01
N ILE A 79 4.74 -3.73 -7.69
CA ILE A 79 4.42 -2.61 -6.79
C ILE A 79 3.32 -1.72 -7.37
N ALA A 80 3.38 -1.35 -8.67
CA ALA A 80 2.36 -0.52 -9.30
C ALA A 80 0.98 -1.18 -9.30
N VAL A 81 0.91 -2.46 -9.63
CA VAL A 81 -0.33 -3.25 -9.58
C VAL A 81 -0.85 -3.35 -8.13
N GLY A 82 0.02 -3.63 -7.16
CA GLY A 82 -0.35 -3.67 -5.75
C GLY A 82 -0.92 -2.33 -5.25
N MET A 83 -0.30 -1.21 -5.64
CA MET A 83 -0.78 0.14 -5.32
C MET A 83 -2.13 0.43 -5.96
N SER A 84 -2.38 0.00 -7.20
CA SER A 84 -3.67 0.14 -7.86
C SER A 84 -4.79 -0.62 -7.15
N PHE A 85 -4.51 -1.84 -6.66
CA PHE A 85 -5.46 -2.58 -5.82
C PHE A 85 -5.69 -1.91 -4.46
N GLY A 86 -4.64 -1.32 -3.85
CA GLY A 86 -4.77 -0.49 -2.66
C GLY A 86 -5.72 0.69 -2.88
N PHE A 87 -5.55 1.42 -3.99
CA PHE A 87 -6.45 2.51 -4.37
C PHE A 87 -7.87 2.02 -4.62
N LEU A 88 -8.05 0.87 -5.26
CA LEU A 88 -9.37 0.25 -5.43
C LEU A 88 -10.04 -0.06 -4.08
N GLY A 89 -9.27 -0.56 -3.12
CA GLY A 89 -9.72 -0.76 -1.74
C GLY A 89 -10.15 0.54 -1.07
N ASP A 90 -9.37 1.60 -1.25
CA ASP A 90 -9.69 2.95 -0.77
C ASP A 90 -10.98 3.51 -1.37
N LEU A 91 -11.23 3.29 -2.67
CA LEU A 91 -12.46 3.68 -3.35
C LEU A 91 -13.67 2.88 -2.82
N ALA A 92 -13.50 1.58 -2.59
CA ALA A 92 -14.52 0.73 -1.97
C ALA A 92 -14.88 1.23 -0.55
N MET A 93 -13.86 1.52 0.28
CA MET A 93 -14.01 2.12 1.61
C MET A 93 -14.67 3.50 1.57
N ALA A 94 -14.36 4.30 0.55
CA ALA A 94 -14.87 5.66 0.37
C ALA A 94 -16.33 5.72 -0.08
N LYS A 95 -16.99 4.57 -0.35
CA LYS A 95 -18.35 4.50 -0.92
C LYS A 95 -18.43 4.95 -2.38
N LEU A 96 -17.30 5.00 -3.09
CA LEU A 96 -17.24 5.46 -4.48
C LEU A 96 -17.51 4.33 -5.49
N LEU A 97 -17.42 3.06 -5.05
CA LEU A 97 -17.80 1.90 -5.85
C LEU A 97 -19.16 1.34 -5.41
N PRO A 98 -19.98 0.82 -6.33
CA PRO A 98 -21.30 0.25 -6.05
C PRO A 98 -21.20 -1.16 -5.44
N ILE A 99 -20.44 -1.32 -4.35
CA ILE A 99 -20.22 -2.60 -3.66
C ILE A 99 -21.13 -2.68 -2.44
N ARG A 100 -21.90 -3.78 -2.33
CA ARG A 100 -22.88 -3.99 -1.25
C ARG A 100 -22.23 -3.98 0.14
N ASN A 101 -21.11 -4.69 0.29
CA ASN A 101 -20.31 -4.68 1.51
C ASN A 101 -18.95 -4.03 1.23
N ARG A 102 -18.87 -2.74 1.57
CA ARG A 102 -17.68 -1.90 1.39
C ARG A 102 -16.47 -2.55 2.06
N VAL A 103 -16.63 -3.00 3.31
CA VAL A 103 -15.57 -3.56 4.17
C VAL A 103 -14.97 -4.80 3.53
N ALA A 104 -15.81 -5.75 3.10
CA ALA A 104 -15.36 -6.93 2.39
C ALA A 104 -14.64 -6.59 1.07
N GLY A 105 -15.16 -5.62 0.31
CA GLY A 105 -14.52 -5.15 -0.93
C GLY A 105 -13.15 -4.52 -0.71
N GLY A 106 -13.01 -3.73 0.37
CA GLY A 106 -11.72 -3.18 0.79
C GLY A 106 -10.74 -4.26 1.22
N ILE A 107 -11.13 -5.15 2.14
CA ILE A 107 -10.29 -6.28 2.60
C ILE A 107 -9.79 -7.10 1.41
N ALA A 108 -10.68 -7.48 0.50
CA ALA A 108 -10.31 -8.26 -0.68
C ALA A 108 -9.30 -7.53 -1.57
N SER A 109 -9.54 -6.25 -1.86
CA SER A 109 -8.68 -5.45 -2.73
C SER A 109 -7.31 -5.19 -2.08
N PHE A 110 -7.27 -4.84 -0.79
CA PHE A 110 -6.02 -4.70 -0.05
C PHE A 110 -5.26 -6.03 0.04
N GLY A 111 -5.95 -7.14 0.33
CA GLY A 111 -5.34 -8.46 0.39
C GLY A 111 -4.70 -8.88 -0.93
N ILE A 112 -5.40 -8.70 -2.06
CA ILE A 112 -4.84 -8.95 -3.39
C ILE A 112 -3.62 -8.05 -3.65
N GLY A 113 -3.70 -6.75 -3.29
CA GLY A 113 -2.58 -5.83 -3.41
C GLY A 113 -1.33 -6.29 -2.61
N HIS A 114 -1.53 -6.81 -1.41
CA HIS A 114 -0.44 -7.34 -0.58
C HIS A 114 0.24 -8.56 -1.20
N LEU A 115 -0.50 -9.43 -1.91
CA LEU A 115 0.11 -10.55 -2.63
C LEU A 115 1.11 -10.06 -3.68
N PHE A 116 0.76 -9.00 -4.41
CA PHE A 116 1.69 -8.38 -5.37
C PHE A 116 2.91 -7.78 -4.68
N TYR A 117 2.76 -7.11 -3.52
CA TYR A 117 3.90 -6.60 -2.75
C TYR A 117 4.81 -7.71 -2.23
N ILE A 118 4.25 -8.80 -1.71
CA ILE A 118 5.03 -9.95 -1.25
C ILE A 118 5.81 -10.55 -2.42
N ALA A 119 5.15 -10.77 -3.56
CA ALA A 119 5.80 -11.27 -4.77
C ALA A 119 6.92 -10.32 -5.24
N ALA A 120 6.69 -9.01 -5.17
CA ALA A 120 7.68 -7.99 -5.51
C ALA A 120 8.91 -8.10 -4.60
N LEU A 121 8.71 -8.10 -3.27
CA LEU A 121 9.78 -8.14 -2.28
C LEU A 121 10.56 -9.46 -2.33
N VAL A 122 9.88 -10.58 -2.53
CA VAL A 122 10.52 -11.90 -2.72
C VAL A 122 11.36 -11.91 -4.00
N GLY A 123 10.82 -11.38 -5.11
CA GLY A 123 11.55 -11.26 -6.37
C GLY A 123 12.78 -10.36 -6.24
N PHE A 124 12.65 -9.22 -5.57
CA PHE A 124 13.76 -8.32 -5.30
C PHE A 124 14.82 -8.96 -4.40
N GLY A 125 14.40 -9.64 -3.33
CA GLY A 125 15.29 -10.38 -2.44
C GLY A 125 16.14 -11.40 -3.19
N ASN A 126 15.53 -12.19 -4.08
CA ASN A 126 16.26 -13.12 -4.94
C ASN A 126 17.29 -12.41 -5.83
N LEU A 127 16.93 -11.26 -6.42
CA LEU A 127 17.83 -10.49 -7.29
C LEU A 127 19.07 -9.96 -6.56
N VAL A 128 18.95 -9.63 -5.27
CA VAL A 128 20.06 -9.10 -4.47
C VAL A 128 20.79 -10.17 -3.64
N GLY A 129 20.46 -11.45 -3.82
CA GLY A 129 21.08 -12.57 -3.11
C GLY A 129 20.59 -12.77 -1.67
N LEU A 130 19.40 -12.26 -1.35
CA LEU A 130 18.68 -12.49 -0.08
C LEU A 130 17.62 -13.60 -0.28
N ASP A 131 18.08 -14.78 -0.66
CA ASP A 131 17.26 -15.95 -1.00
C ASP A 131 17.26 -17.06 0.06
N ASP A 132 17.94 -16.85 1.20
CA ASP A 132 17.92 -17.79 2.31
C ASP A 132 16.49 -18.08 2.78
N ALA A 133 16.10 -19.36 2.69
CA ALA A 133 14.74 -19.79 2.98
C ALA A 133 14.40 -19.62 4.46
N GLY A 134 15.35 -19.86 5.37
CA GLY A 134 15.14 -19.75 6.81
C GLY A 134 14.84 -18.31 7.21
N ALA A 135 15.66 -17.36 6.77
CA ALA A 135 15.47 -15.93 6.99
C ALA A 135 14.17 -15.43 6.36
N ARG A 136 13.84 -15.88 5.15
CA ARG A 136 12.58 -15.50 4.47
C ARG A 136 11.35 -15.96 5.24
N TRP A 137 11.25 -17.25 5.56
CA TRP A 137 10.10 -17.78 6.31
C TRP A 137 10.06 -17.24 7.75
N GLY A 138 11.22 -17.05 8.38
CA GLY A 138 11.33 -16.38 9.68
C GLY A 138 10.78 -14.95 9.62
N SER A 139 11.14 -14.17 8.60
CA SER A 139 10.62 -12.81 8.42
C SER A 139 9.10 -12.79 8.22
N VAL A 140 8.56 -13.71 7.42
CA VAL A 140 7.11 -13.82 7.20
C VAL A 140 6.40 -14.18 8.50
N ALA A 141 6.92 -15.16 9.26
CA ALA A 141 6.36 -15.55 10.54
C ALA A 141 6.36 -14.38 11.55
N VAL A 142 7.44 -13.62 11.63
CA VAL A 142 7.51 -12.42 12.49
C VAL A 142 6.47 -11.40 12.06
N TRP A 143 6.37 -11.09 10.77
CA TRP A 143 5.38 -10.12 10.27
C TRP A 143 3.93 -10.57 10.48
N TRP A 144 3.64 -11.87 10.34
CA TRP A 144 2.31 -12.42 10.66
C TRP A 144 2.01 -12.38 12.15
N LEU A 145 2.99 -12.65 13.02
CA LEU A 145 2.80 -12.51 14.46
C LEU A 145 2.52 -11.06 14.85
N LEU A 146 3.27 -10.10 14.28
CA LEU A 146 3.01 -8.67 14.50
C LEU A 146 1.63 -8.26 13.99
N GLY A 147 1.24 -8.74 12.80
CA GLY A 147 -0.09 -8.53 12.23
C GLY A 147 -1.20 -9.09 13.13
N LEU A 148 -1.03 -10.33 13.63
CA LEU A 148 -1.95 -10.99 14.53
C LEU A 148 -2.11 -10.23 15.86
N VAL A 149 -1.00 -9.78 16.45
CA VAL A 149 -1.01 -8.97 17.68
C VAL A 149 -1.73 -7.64 17.44
N GLY A 150 -1.43 -6.95 16.34
CA GLY A 150 -2.09 -5.70 15.96
C GLY A 150 -3.60 -5.89 15.73
N TRP A 151 -3.98 -6.94 15.01
CA TRP A 151 -5.36 -7.33 14.78
C TRP A 151 -6.08 -7.63 16.10
N TRP A 152 -5.47 -8.40 16.99
CA TRP A 152 -6.08 -8.72 18.29
C TRP A 152 -6.34 -7.45 19.11
N LEU A 153 -5.36 -6.54 19.18
CA LEU A 153 -5.46 -5.30 19.95
C LEU A 153 -6.51 -4.32 19.42
N ILE A 154 -6.63 -4.21 18.08
CA ILE A 154 -7.41 -3.14 17.43
C ILE A 154 -8.79 -3.64 16.99
N VAL A 155 -8.85 -4.85 16.44
CA VAL A 155 -10.05 -5.39 15.76
C VAL A 155 -10.84 -6.30 16.70
N TYR A 156 -10.16 -7.24 17.40
CA TYR A 156 -10.85 -8.26 18.17
C TYR A 156 -11.16 -7.85 19.62
N ARG A 157 -10.24 -7.12 20.27
CA ARG A 157 -10.37 -6.77 21.68
C ARG A 157 -11.53 -5.80 21.92
N GLY A 158 -12.54 -6.26 22.64
CA GLY A 158 -13.66 -5.42 23.11
C GLY A 158 -14.81 -5.24 22.11
N GLN A 159 -14.90 -6.07 21.07
CA GLN A 159 -16.02 -6.07 20.13
C GLN A 159 -16.66 -7.47 20.01
N ASP A 160 -17.95 -7.52 19.69
CA ASP A 160 -18.62 -8.77 19.34
C ASP A 160 -18.15 -9.26 17.97
N ALA A 161 -17.46 -10.40 17.95
CA ALA A 161 -16.81 -10.90 16.76
C ALA A 161 -17.82 -11.29 15.67
N THR A 162 -17.81 -10.55 14.56
CA THR A 162 -18.56 -10.90 13.34
C THR A 162 -17.65 -11.60 12.32
N PRO A 163 -18.19 -12.28 11.29
CA PRO A 163 -17.37 -12.90 10.23
C PRO A 163 -16.39 -11.95 9.54
N LEU A 164 -16.69 -10.64 9.51
CA LEU A 164 -15.81 -9.62 8.95
C LEU A 164 -14.59 -9.32 9.84
N HIS A 165 -14.70 -9.52 11.16
CA HIS A 165 -13.55 -9.37 12.06
C HIS A 165 -12.52 -10.47 11.77
N TRP A 166 -12.99 -11.71 11.62
CA TRP A 166 -12.15 -12.84 11.26
C TRP A 166 -11.55 -12.71 9.86
N ALA A 167 -12.33 -12.20 8.89
CA ALA A 167 -11.83 -11.96 7.53
C ALA A 167 -10.79 -10.83 7.43
N ALA A 168 -10.64 -10.00 8.46
CA ALA A 168 -9.69 -8.90 8.49
C ALA A 168 -8.30 -9.29 9.02
N LEU A 169 -8.11 -10.53 9.48
CA LEU A 169 -6.80 -11.10 9.83
C LEU A 169 -6.08 -11.59 8.56
#